data_AF-A0A5T1YXB7-F1
#
_entry.id   AF-A0A5T1YXB7-F1
#
_cell.length_a   1.000
_cell.length_b   1.000
_cell.length_c   1.000
_cell.angle_alpha   90.00
_cell.angle_beta   90.00
_cell.angle_gamma   90.00
#
_symmetry.space_group_name_H-M   'P 1'
#
loop_
_entity.id
_entity.type
_entity.pdbx_description
1 polymer ?
#
loop_
_entity_poly.entity_id
_entity_poly.type
_entity_poly.pdbx_seq_one_letter_code
_entity_poly.pdbx_strand_id
1 'polypeptide(L)' 'MNFLKAKDYQKHAKVQDLMGLKLCEILKNLEISHFKKVFEFGCGRGEFSDKLSKIITFDEYLKNDILDFKENSSILIFDM' A
#
# COMPACT_ATOMS: atom_id res chain seq x y z
N MET A 1 4.85 10.19 22.48
CA MET A 1 4.83 9.75 21.07
C MET A 1 3.65 10.44 20.38
N ASN A 2 3.88 11.37 19.46
CA ASN A 2 2.79 12.11 18.81
C ASN A 2 2.25 11.33 17.61
N PHE A 3 1.06 10.71 17.77
CA PHE A 3 0.23 10.12 16.71
C PHE A 3 -0.06 11.09 15.54
N LEU A 4 0.08 12.40 15.77
CA LEU A 4 -0.05 13.48 14.78
C LEU A 4 0.85 13.35 13.53
N LYS A 5 1.89 12.50 13.54
CA LYS A 5 2.71 12.22 12.34
C LYS A 5 1.99 11.41 11.27
N ALA A 6 0.88 10.74 11.59
CA ALA A 6 0.10 9.96 10.64
C ALA A 6 -0.76 10.81 9.69
N LYS A 7 -0.96 12.10 9.97
CA LYS A 7 -1.67 13.01 9.04
C LYS A 7 -0.91 13.23 7.74
N ASP A 8 0.41 13.10 7.76
CA ASP A 8 1.31 13.37 6.63
C ASP A 8 2.15 12.12 6.31
N TYR A 9 1.46 10.98 6.11
CA TYR A 9 2.08 9.67 5.94
C TYR A 9 3.12 9.65 4.81
N GLN A 10 2.84 10.31 3.69
CA GLN A 10 3.78 10.47 2.57
C GLN A 10 5.12 11.13 2.98
N LYS A 11 5.09 12.09 3.91
CA LYS A 11 6.30 12.81 4.34
C LYS A 11 7.20 11.96 5.24
N HIS A 12 6.62 11.00 5.95
CA HIS A 12 7.30 10.21 6.97
C HIS A 12 7.54 8.74 6.59
N ALA A 13 6.86 8.22 5.56
CA ALA A 13 6.95 6.83 5.13
C ALA A 13 8.07 6.56 4.09
N LYS A 14 9.18 7.30 4.14
CA LYS A 14 10.27 7.18 3.15
C LYS A 14 10.89 5.78 3.09
N VAL A 15 10.99 5.11 4.24
CA VAL A 15 11.55 3.75 4.32
C VAL A 15 10.57 2.74 3.71
N GLN A 16 9.28 2.87 3.99
CA GLN A 16 8.22 2.04 3.38
C GLN A 16 8.22 2.21 1.86
N ASP A 17 8.37 3.43 1.38
CA ASP A 17 8.47 3.71 -0.04
C ASP A 17 9.66 3.01 -0.70
N LEU A 18 10.84 3.10 -0.06
CA LEU A 18 12.06 2.43 -0.50
C LEU A 18 11.88 0.89 -0.52
N MET A 19 11.28 0.33 0.52
CA MET A 19 11.00 -1.11 0.62
C MET A 19 10.04 -1.56 -0.48
N GLY A 20 8.96 -0.80 -0.73
CA GLY A 20 8.01 -1.08 -1.80
C GLY A 20 8.66 -1.02 -3.18
N LEU A 21 9.50 -0.02 -3.44
CA LEU A 21 10.29 0.06 -4.67
C LEU A 21 11.25 -1.12 -4.82
N LYS A 22 11.90 -1.57 -3.74
CA LYS A 22 12.79 -2.72 -3.80
C LYS A 22 12.05 -4.01 -4.13
N LEU A 23 10.87 -4.21 -3.56
CA LEU A 23 10.01 -5.35 -3.89
C LEU A 23 9.57 -5.30 -5.36
N CYS A 24 9.20 -4.12 -5.85
CA CYS A 24 8.88 -3.89 -7.26
C CYS A 24 10.04 -4.28 -8.21
N GLU A 25 11.28 -3.93 -7.87
CA GLU A 25 12.46 -4.35 -8.63
C GLU A 25 12.65 -5.88 -8.64
N ILE A 26 12.50 -6.52 -7.48
CA ILE A 26 12.63 -7.97 -7.36
C ILE A 26 11.59 -8.65 -8.26
N LEU A 27 10.34 -8.20 -8.21
CA LEU A 27 9.24 -8.76 -9.01
C LEU A 27 9.43 -8.55 -10.51
N LYS A 28 9.98 -7.42 -10.96
CA LYS A 28 10.32 -7.19 -12.38
C LYS A 28 11.31 -8.20 -12.94
N ASN A 29 12.20 -8.72 -12.09
CA ASN A 29 13.22 -9.66 -12.48
C ASN A 29 12.76 -11.12 -12.39
N LEU A 30 11.52 -11.37 -11.94
CA LEU A 30 10.92 -12.70 -11.99
C LEU A 30 10.36 -12.95 -13.40
N GLU A 31 10.42 -14.19 -13.85
CA GLU A 31 9.82 -14.61 -15.14
C GLU A 31 8.28 -14.59 -15.10
N ILE A 32 7.68 -14.44 -13.92
CA ILE A 32 6.23 -14.42 -13.70
C ILE A 32 5.76 -12.97 -13.57
N SER A 33 5.00 -12.51 -14.55
CA SER A 33 4.42 -11.16 -14.59
C SER A 33 2.90 -11.13 -14.34
N HIS A 34 2.25 -12.30 -14.31
CA HIS A 34 0.80 -12.42 -14.12
C HIS A 34 0.46 -13.29 -12.90
N PHE A 35 -0.48 -12.82 -12.09
CA PHE A 35 -0.92 -13.48 -10.87
C PHE A 35 -2.44 -13.63 -10.86
N LYS A 36 -2.95 -14.86 -10.73
CA LYS A 36 -4.40 -15.09 -10.62
C LYS A 36 -5.01 -14.31 -9.44
N LYS A 37 -4.32 -14.28 -8.29
CA LYS A 37 -4.78 -13.57 -7.09
C LYS A 37 -3.62 -12.89 -6.40
N VAL A 38 -3.80 -11.63 -6.03
CA VAL A 38 -2.88 -10.81 -5.25
C VAL A 38 -3.57 -10.41 -3.95
N PHE A 39 -2.87 -10.57 -2.83
CA PHE A 39 -3.33 -10.14 -1.52
C PHE A 39 -2.27 -9.21 -0.92
N GLU A 40 -2.67 -7.99 -0.54
CA GLU A 40 -1.80 -7.03 0.13
C GLU A 40 -2.26 -6.80 1.57
N PHE A 41 -1.34 -7.08 2.50
CA PHE A 41 -1.51 -6.79 3.92
C PHE A 41 -1.06 -5.36 4.23
N GLY A 42 -1.88 -4.60 4.95
CA GLY A 42 -1.55 -3.26 5.39
C GLY A 42 -1.39 -2.29 4.22
N CYS A 43 -2.36 -2.26 3.31
CA CYS A 43 -2.25 -1.46 2.08
C CYS A 43 -2.27 0.06 2.31
N GLY A 44 -2.55 0.54 3.52
CA GLY A 44 -2.68 1.95 3.85
C GLY A 44 -3.67 2.63 2.92
N ARG A 45 -3.24 3.71 2.25
CA ARG A 45 -4.06 4.42 1.25
C ARG A 45 -3.87 3.86 -0.18
N GLY A 46 -3.10 2.79 -0.34
CA GLY A 46 -2.88 2.11 -1.62
C GLY A 46 -1.71 2.64 -2.43
N GLU A 47 -0.82 3.48 -1.88
CA GLU A 47 0.30 4.04 -2.63
C GLU A 47 1.24 2.96 -3.18
N PHE A 48 1.46 1.88 -2.42
CA PHE A 48 2.23 0.74 -2.89
C PHE A 48 1.46 -0.07 -3.93
N SER A 49 0.16 -0.31 -3.71
CA SER A 49 -0.70 -1.00 -4.67
C SER A 49 -0.68 -0.34 -6.06
N ASP A 50 -0.69 0.99 -6.12
CA ASP A 50 -0.63 1.77 -7.36
C ASP A 50 0.72 1.63 -8.08
N LYS A 51 1.81 1.41 -7.34
CA LYS A 51 3.13 1.14 -7.91
C LYS A 51 3.21 -0.29 -8.42
N LEU A 52 2.72 -1.25 -7.63
CA LEU A 52 2.76 -2.67 -7.93
C LEU A 52 1.93 -3.00 -9.18
N SER A 53 0.74 -2.42 -9.31
CA SER A 53 -0.17 -2.65 -10.45
C SER A 53 0.37 -2.18 -11.80
N LYS A 54 1.42 -1.34 -11.83
CA LYS A 54 2.11 -0.94 -13.06
C LYS A 54 3.16 -1.96 -13.51
N ILE A 55 3.42 -2.98 -12.70
CA ILE A 55 4.56 -3.90 -12.86
C ILE A 55 4.06 -5.33 -13.03
N ILE A 56 3.02 -5.71 -12.31
CA ILE A 56 2.38 -7.02 -12.42
C ILE A 56 0.98 -6.89 -13.01
N THR A 57 0.49 -7.96 -13.61
CA THR A 57 -0.91 -8.11 -14.02
C THR A 57 -1.60 -9.14 -13.14
N PHE A 58 -2.92 -9.03 -12.99
CA PHE A 58 -3.67 -9.92 -12.10
C PHE A 58 -5.16 -10.00 -12.45
N ASP A 59 -5.81 -11.11 -12.08
CA ASP A 59 -7.27 -11.25 -12.20
C ASP A 59 -7.98 -10.64 -10.98
N GLU A 60 -7.49 -10.92 -9.77
CA GLU A 60 -8.06 -10.43 -8.51
C GLU A 60 -6.98 -9.79 -7.63
N TYR A 61 -7.25 -8.59 -7.08
CA TYR A 61 -6.39 -7.93 -6.10
C TYR A 61 -7.20 -7.52 -4.87
N LEU A 62 -6.97 -8.21 -3.76
CA LEU A 62 -7.52 -7.87 -2.46
C LEU A 62 -6.54 -6.99 -1.68
N LYS A 63 -6.94 -5.74 -1.44
CA LYS A 63 -6.22 -4.77 -0.61
C LYS A 63 -6.83 -4.75 0.78
N ASN A 64 -6.06 -5.14 1.78
CA ASN A 64 -6.52 -5.22 3.15
C ASN A 64 -5.70 -4.29 4.05
N ASP A 65 -6.38 -3.47 4.84
CA ASP A 65 -5.78 -2.71 5.93
C ASP A 65 -6.71 -2.77 7.15
N ILE A 66 -6.15 -2.60 8.35
CA ILE A 66 -6.95 -2.53 9.58
C ILE A 66 -7.76 -1.23 9.64
N LEU A 67 -7.25 -0.17 9.01
CA LEU A 67 -7.92 1.11 8.89
C LEU A 67 -8.65 1.17 7.55
N ASP A 68 -9.97 1.37 7.59
CA ASP A 68 -10.74 1.63 6.37
C ASP A 68 -10.50 3.08 5.92
N PHE A 69 -9.42 3.29 5.17
CA PHE A 69 -9.07 4.58 4.58
C PHE A 69 -9.96 4.95 3.38
N LYS A 70 -11.03 4.20 3.08
CA LYS A 70 -12.06 4.64 2.12
C LYS A 70 -12.41 6.08 2.46
N GLU A 71 -12.33 6.96 1.47
CA GLU A 71 -12.59 8.39 1.56
C GLU A 71 -14.01 8.68 2.09
N ASN A 72 -14.22 8.52 3.38
CA ASN A 72 -15.31 9.14 4.11
C ASN A 72 -14.70 10.35 4.77
N SER A 73 -14.84 11.51 4.11
CA SER A 73 -14.40 12.82 4.58
C SER A 73 -15.06 13.28 5.89
N SER A 74 -15.78 12.40 6.59
CA SER A 74 -16.58 12.68 7.79
C SER A 74 -16.19 11.83 9.00
N ILE A 75 -15.26 10.88 8.89
CA ILE A 75 -14.89 10.05 10.05
C ILE A 75 -13.69 10.68 10.75
N LEU A 76 -13.98 11.43 11.81
CA LEU A 76 -13.01 11.71 12.88
C LEU A 76 -12.68 10.37 13.55
N ILE A 77 -11.60 9.74 13.10
CA ILE A 77 -10.99 8.63 13.84
C ILE A 77 -10.40 9.23 15.11
N PHE A 78 -11.09 9.02 16.24
CA PHE A 78 -10.51 9.20 17.56
C PHE A 78 -9.63 7.98 17.85
N ASP A 79 -8.31 8.19 17.83
CA ASP A 79 -7.33 7.25 18.37
C ASP A 79 -7.00 7.65 19.82
N MET A 80 -7.00 6.66 20.72
CA MET A 80 -6.53 6.77 22.11
C MET A 80 -5.01 6.79 22.19
#